data_AF-A0A7M3W7Z3-F1
#
_entry.id   AF-A0A7M3W7Z3-F1
#
_cell.length_a   1.000
_cell.length_b   1.000
_cell.length_c   1.000
_cell.angle_alpha   90.00
_cell.angle_beta   90.00
_cell.angle_gamma   90.00
#
_symmetry.space_group_name_H-M   'P 1'
#
loop_
_entity.id
_entity.type
_entity.pdbx_description
1 polymer ?
#
loop_
_entity_poly.entity_id
_entity_poly.type
_entity_poly.pdbx_seq_one_letter_code
_entity_poly.pdbx_strand_id
1 'polypeptide(L)'
;MSGELPVWRPQALRQVTPNFEAPPGFHPIKVVGMQGLTGIKAELIEPISMKSQEDWREIVNELDAWGEVPQPESVTRLTTEKSERGIVALIEAEDDWIAEFLPWGSDGLLKVRSKNAPGGSDVPLGGYSWNGRDVIILRRSISKDENSGEALVKALQEDDLESCQRILGDMGKCLGTFHSSMRKLRELPPDQKRWNSRNEKIEGLLRAQFIWRAPYTKEQPCTVSLLDVRMSDFSGNTLRIGPPRLSDALIPHESEKPAMRDLASLVHDLSRIHHRVSTNLQLKELRMTLIGGWRETAPEEWASDNAFYSHRGGMAIWEYEQCLMDVLEASSNQSGAPQPAIDTLQYVKMYQKKMFNNRTFAALSFMAFFFGVSTLINQFPPSLTEMIPPLAFFAAGYFCLKTYRGMSPLPESPFSEV
;
A
#
# COMPACT_ATOMS: atom_id res chain seq x y z
N MET A 1 10.00 20.74 -30.42
CA MET A 1 8.95 19.78 -30.82
C MET A 1 8.43 19.13 -29.54
N SER A 2 7.34 19.64 -28.96
CA SER A 2 6.72 18.98 -27.80
C SER A 2 5.79 17.89 -28.34
N GLY A 3 6.32 16.68 -28.51
CA GLY A 3 5.46 15.50 -28.56
C GLY A 3 4.71 15.39 -27.24
N GLU A 4 3.48 14.89 -27.28
CA GLU A 4 2.75 14.53 -26.05
C GLU A 4 3.63 13.60 -25.21
N LEU A 5 3.81 13.95 -23.94
CA LEU A 5 4.56 13.12 -23.01
C LEU A 5 3.80 11.80 -22.78
N PRO A 6 4.50 10.65 -22.62
CA PRO A 6 3.86 9.41 -22.22
C PRO A 6 3.04 9.57 -20.94
N VAL A 7 1.93 8.82 -20.83
CA VAL A 7 0.96 8.93 -19.72
C VAL A 7 1.62 8.71 -18.35
N TRP A 8 2.59 7.79 -18.27
CA TRP A 8 3.32 7.48 -17.04
C TRP A 8 4.37 8.55 -16.64
N ARG A 9 4.70 9.50 -17.53
CA ARG A 9 5.62 10.59 -17.18
C ARG A 9 4.91 11.66 -16.36
N PRO A 10 5.52 12.15 -15.25
CA PRO A 10 4.98 13.27 -14.48
C PRO A 10 4.82 14.54 -15.32
N GLN A 11 3.58 14.93 -15.59
CA GLN A 11 3.27 16.03 -16.52
C GLN A 11 3.61 17.42 -15.97
N ALA A 12 3.59 17.58 -14.64
CA ALA A 12 3.83 18.86 -13.97
C ALA A 12 5.31 19.11 -13.65
N LEU A 13 6.17 18.11 -13.85
CA LEU A 13 7.58 18.19 -13.52
C LEU A 13 8.41 18.56 -14.74
N ARG A 14 9.41 19.42 -14.55
CA ARG A 14 10.30 19.86 -15.62
C ARG A 14 11.46 18.89 -15.78
N GLN A 15 11.69 18.44 -17.01
CA GLN A 15 12.92 17.71 -17.33
C GLN A 15 14.14 18.64 -17.24
N VAL A 16 15.17 18.17 -16.55
CA VAL A 16 16.47 18.82 -16.40
C VAL A 16 17.57 17.88 -16.87
N THR A 17 18.79 18.40 -17.02
CA THR A 17 19.94 17.58 -17.40
C THR A 17 20.13 16.45 -16.38
N PRO A 18 20.08 15.18 -16.81
CA PRO A 18 20.29 14.06 -15.93
C PRO A 18 21.75 14.04 -15.45
N ASN A 19 21.95 13.60 -14.21
CA ASN A 19 23.26 13.43 -13.58
C ASN A 19 23.46 11.98 -13.12
N PHE A 20 22.79 11.04 -13.80
CA PHE A 20 22.86 9.61 -13.56
C PHE A 20 22.91 8.88 -14.90
N GLU A 21 23.42 7.66 -14.87
CA GLU A 21 23.55 6.80 -16.05
C GLU A 21 22.30 5.92 -16.21
N ALA A 22 21.91 5.68 -17.46
CA ALA A 22 20.89 4.71 -17.82
C ALA A 22 21.57 3.49 -18.49
N PRO A 23 20.93 2.32 -18.47
CA PRO A 23 21.40 1.19 -19.26
C PRO A 23 21.49 1.53 -20.75
N PRO A 24 22.42 0.92 -21.50
CA PRO A 24 22.45 1.00 -22.95
C PRO A 24 21.09 0.63 -23.56
N GLY A 25 20.66 1.36 -24.60
CA GLY A 25 19.30 1.25 -25.13
C GLY A 25 18.26 2.10 -24.39
N PHE A 26 18.64 2.87 -23.35
CA PHE A 26 17.75 3.75 -22.60
C PHE A 26 18.23 5.21 -22.51
N HIS A 27 17.28 6.13 -22.47
CA HIS A 27 17.50 7.53 -22.14
C HIS A 27 17.37 7.79 -20.63
N PRO A 28 18.37 8.42 -19.98
CA PRO A 28 18.22 8.92 -18.63
C PRO A 28 17.38 10.20 -18.63
N ILE A 29 16.36 10.24 -17.77
CA ILE A 29 15.44 11.37 -17.64
C ILE A 29 15.42 11.79 -16.17
N LYS A 30 15.78 13.05 -15.90
CA LYS A 30 15.63 13.64 -14.57
C LYS A 30 14.53 14.68 -14.60
N VAL A 31 13.56 14.55 -13.71
CA VAL A 31 12.45 15.51 -13.57
C VAL A 31 12.46 16.15 -12.19
N VAL A 32 12.17 17.45 -12.14
CA VAL A 32 12.11 18.23 -10.90
C VAL A 32 10.88 19.13 -10.89
N GLY A 33 10.26 19.27 -9.72
CA GLY A 33 9.16 20.19 -9.51
C GLY A 33 9.63 21.63 -9.45
N MET A 34 8.83 22.54 -10.02
CA MET A 34 9.04 23.99 -9.94
C MET A 34 7.99 24.63 -9.03
N GLN A 35 8.30 25.80 -8.47
CA GLN A 35 7.38 26.61 -7.67
C GLN A 35 6.72 25.81 -6.53
N GLY A 36 5.41 25.57 -6.59
CA GLY A 36 4.64 24.83 -5.59
C GLY A 36 5.05 23.37 -5.41
N LEU A 37 5.79 22.79 -6.36
CA LEU A 37 6.26 21.41 -6.35
C LEU A 37 7.75 21.28 -5.98
N THR A 38 8.37 22.36 -5.49
CA THR A 38 9.79 22.38 -5.13
C THR A 38 10.12 21.26 -4.14
N GLY A 39 11.14 20.46 -4.45
CA GLY A 39 11.57 19.31 -3.65
C GLY A 39 11.10 17.96 -4.18
N ILE A 40 10.06 17.93 -5.03
CA ILE A 40 9.63 16.73 -5.76
C ILE A 40 10.62 16.50 -6.91
N LYS A 41 11.14 15.29 -7.02
CA LYS A 41 12.06 14.89 -8.09
C LYS A 41 11.95 13.39 -8.35
N ALA A 42 12.26 12.97 -9.58
CA ALA A 42 12.43 11.57 -9.94
C ALA A 42 13.54 11.40 -10.99
N GLU A 43 14.15 10.23 -10.96
CA GLU A 43 15.12 9.74 -11.94
C GLU A 43 14.46 8.56 -12.65
N LEU A 44 14.29 8.69 -13.97
CA LEU A 44 13.53 7.77 -14.81
C LEU A 44 14.40 7.29 -15.98
N ILE A 45 14.17 6.07 -16.44
CA ILE A 45 14.74 5.52 -17.66
C ILE A 45 13.63 5.27 -18.67
N GLU A 46 13.92 5.47 -19.95
CA GLU A 46 12.99 5.19 -21.04
C GLU A 46 13.72 4.53 -22.20
N PRO A 47 13.19 3.44 -22.79
CA PRO A 47 13.75 2.85 -24.01
C PRO A 47 13.92 3.87 -25.14
N ILE A 48 15.03 3.80 -25.87
CA ILE A 48 15.33 4.69 -27.01
C ILE A 48 14.34 4.44 -28.17
N SER A 49 14.11 3.16 -28.50
CA SER A 49 13.14 2.73 -29.50
C SER A 49 12.55 1.38 -29.11
N MET A 50 11.30 1.12 -29.47
CA MET A 50 10.57 -0.13 -29.21
C MET A 50 9.63 -0.46 -30.38
N LYS A 51 10.12 -0.28 -31.61
CA LYS A 51 9.34 -0.40 -32.85
C LYS A 51 9.60 -1.71 -33.59
N SER A 52 10.76 -2.33 -33.38
CA SER A 52 11.14 -3.57 -34.05
C SER A 52 11.76 -4.60 -33.11
N GLN A 53 12.00 -5.81 -33.61
CA GLN A 53 12.65 -6.88 -32.87
C GLN A 53 14.12 -6.56 -32.57
N GLU A 54 14.77 -5.86 -33.50
CA GLU A 54 16.15 -5.38 -33.34
C GLU A 54 16.27 -4.40 -32.17
N ASP A 55 15.29 -3.50 -32.01
CA ASP A 55 15.24 -2.58 -30.87
C ASP A 55 15.19 -3.36 -29.54
N TRP A 56 14.38 -4.42 -29.46
CA TRP A 56 14.33 -5.29 -28.28
C TRP A 56 15.69 -5.93 -27.99
N ARG A 57 16.35 -6.47 -29.02
CA ARG A 57 17.68 -7.10 -28.88
C ARG A 57 18.71 -6.10 -28.37
N GLU A 58 18.74 -4.88 -28.92
CA GLU A 58 19.65 -3.82 -28.48
C GLU A 58 19.42 -3.45 -27.01
N ILE A 59 18.16 -3.34 -26.60
CA ILE A 59 17.76 -2.99 -25.23
C ILE A 59 18.22 -4.03 -24.21
N VAL A 60 18.06 -5.32 -24.52
CA VAL A 60 18.33 -6.39 -23.55
C VAL A 60 19.78 -6.89 -23.57
N ASN A 61 20.56 -6.57 -24.61
CA ASN A 61 21.90 -7.10 -24.83
C ASN A 61 22.89 -6.81 -23.68
N GLU A 62 22.78 -5.64 -23.04
CA GLU A 62 23.67 -5.24 -21.94
C GLU A 62 23.00 -5.34 -20.56
N LEU A 63 21.88 -6.06 -20.46
CA LEU A 63 21.17 -6.26 -19.20
C LEU A 63 21.41 -7.68 -18.66
N ASP A 64 21.45 -7.78 -17.33
CA ASP A 64 21.54 -9.05 -16.63
C ASP A 64 20.17 -9.71 -16.58
N ALA A 65 19.98 -10.77 -17.36
CA ALA A 65 18.77 -11.59 -17.32
C ALA A 65 18.65 -12.38 -16.00
N TRP A 66 17.43 -12.60 -15.55
CA TRP A 66 17.12 -13.47 -14.42
C TRP A 66 15.81 -14.21 -14.62
N GLY A 67 15.69 -15.40 -14.04
CA GLY A 67 14.49 -16.24 -14.22
C GLY A 67 14.31 -16.71 -15.66
N GLU A 68 13.06 -16.86 -16.10
CA GLU A 68 12.73 -17.22 -17.48
C GLU A 68 12.51 -15.96 -18.33
N VAL A 69 13.22 -15.89 -19.46
CA VAL A 69 13.06 -14.84 -20.48
C VAL A 69 13.12 -15.49 -21.87
N PRO A 70 12.39 -14.96 -22.89
CA PRO A 70 12.54 -15.42 -24.25
C PRO A 70 13.95 -15.10 -24.76
N GLN A 71 14.52 -16.00 -25.55
CA GLN A 71 15.77 -15.71 -26.25
C GLN A 71 15.59 -14.48 -27.14
N PRO A 72 16.47 -13.46 -27.07
CA PRO A 72 16.31 -12.24 -27.86
C PRO A 72 16.18 -12.51 -29.37
N GLU A 73 16.81 -13.59 -29.86
CA GLU A 73 16.77 -14.00 -31.26
C GLU A 73 15.44 -14.65 -31.67
N SER A 74 14.68 -15.24 -30.74
CA SER A 74 13.44 -15.95 -31.05
C SER A 74 12.20 -15.06 -31.12
N VAL A 75 12.33 -13.77 -30.79
CA VAL A 75 11.24 -12.79 -30.88
C VAL A 75 10.86 -12.55 -32.34
N THR A 76 9.61 -12.84 -32.70
CA THR A 76 9.06 -12.71 -34.06
C THR A 76 8.13 -11.51 -34.23
N ARG A 77 7.57 -10.98 -33.13
CA ARG A 77 6.77 -9.75 -33.18
C ARG A 77 6.84 -9.01 -31.86
N LEU A 78 6.81 -7.69 -31.95
CA LEU A 78 6.81 -6.78 -30.82
C LEU A 78 5.69 -5.75 -31.03
N THR A 79 4.82 -5.60 -30.04
CA THR A 79 3.86 -4.49 -29.96
C THR A 79 3.94 -3.83 -28.60
N THR A 80 3.58 -2.56 -28.52
CA THR A 80 3.65 -1.79 -27.27
C THR A 80 2.30 -1.20 -26.92
N GLU A 81 1.94 -1.26 -25.65
CA GLU A 81 0.76 -0.65 -25.07
C GLU A 81 1.15 0.47 -24.11
N LYS A 82 0.27 1.48 -24.01
CA LYS A 82 0.43 2.56 -23.04
C LYS A 82 -0.10 2.11 -21.68
N SER A 83 0.68 2.34 -20.63
CA SER A 83 0.27 2.14 -19.24
C SER A 83 0.65 3.35 -18.38
N GLU A 84 0.00 3.50 -17.23
CA GLU A 84 0.31 4.51 -16.22
C GLU A 84 1.59 4.18 -15.43
N ARG A 85 2.06 2.92 -15.50
CA ARG A 85 3.24 2.43 -14.77
C ARG A 85 4.48 2.20 -15.64
N GLY A 86 4.43 2.60 -16.91
CA GLY A 86 5.52 2.43 -17.86
C GLY A 86 5.05 1.92 -19.21
N ILE A 87 6.00 1.44 -20.01
CA ILE A 87 5.70 0.79 -21.30
C ILE A 87 5.42 -0.69 -21.02
N VAL A 88 4.36 -1.22 -21.64
CA VAL A 88 4.10 -2.66 -21.69
C VAL A 88 4.35 -3.14 -23.11
N ALA A 89 5.19 -4.14 -23.29
CA ALA A 89 5.45 -4.75 -24.58
C ALA A 89 4.89 -6.16 -24.62
N LEU A 90 4.13 -6.48 -25.68
CA LEU A 90 3.72 -7.83 -26.01
C LEU A 90 4.71 -8.41 -27.01
N ILE A 91 5.27 -9.56 -26.67
CA ILE A 91 6.37 -10.19 -27.38
C ILE A 91 5.88 -11.57 -27.84
N GLU A 92 5.76 -11.76 -29.14
CA GLU A 92 5.48 -13.09 -29.73
C GLU A 92 6.83 -13.78 -29.98
N ALA A 93 7.05 -14.93 -29.35
CA ALA A 93 8.24 -15.77 -29.52
C ALA A 93 7.81 -17.26 -29.59
N GLU A 94 8.58 -18.20 -29.05
CA GLU A 94 8.12 -19.59 -28.90
C GLU A 94 6.89 -19.68 -27.99
N ASP A 95 6.92 -18.93 -26.90
CA ASP A 95 5.79 -18.62 -26.03
C ASP A 95 5.48 -17.12 -26.17
N ASP A 96 4.23 -16.72 -25.92
CA ASP A 96 3.86 -15.30 -25.86
C ASP A 96 4.24 -14.70 -24.49
N TRP A 97 4.86 -13.53 -24.51
CA TRP A 97 5.34 -12.83 -23.32
C TRP A 97 4.77 -11.42 -23.20
N ILE A 98 4.63 -10.97 -21.96
CA ILE A 98 4.35 -9.59 -21.59
C ILE A 98 5.57 -9.08 -20.83
N ALA A 99 6.22 -8.05 -21.38
CA ALA A 99 7.32 -7.34 -20.75
C ALA A 99 6.84 -5.99 -20.23
N GLU A 100 6.93 -5.79 -18.91
CA GLU A 100 6.59 -4.52 -18.26
C GLU A 100 7.88 -3.80 -17.89
N PHE A 101 8.09 -2.64 -18.50
CA PHE A 101 9.23 -1.78 -18.19
C PHE A 101 9.02 -1.07 -16.87
N LEU A 102 10.09 -0.86 -16.12
CA LEU A 102 10.11 -0.18 -14.82
C LEU A 102 10.82 1.17 -14.95
N PRO A 103 10.13 2.25 -15.35
CA PRO A 103 10.81 3.52 -15.66
C PRO A 103 11.57 4.09 -14.46
N TRP A 104 11.12 3.79 -13.25
CA TRP A 104 11.77 4.22 -12.00
C TRP A 104 12.37 3.06 -11.20
N GLY A 105 12.54 1.89 -11.83
CA GLY A 105 13.07 0.68 -11.21
C GLY A 105 12.14 0.07 -10.16
N SER A 106 12.73 -0.76 -9.29
CA SER A 106 12.05 -1.43 -8.18
C SER A 106 12.76 -1.19 -6.84
N ASP A 107 12.13 -1.60 -5.75
CA ASP A 107 12.73 -1.63 -4.42
C ASP A 107 13.66 -2.83 -4.20
N GLY A 108 13.97 -3.59 -5.25
CA GLY A 108 14.84 -4.78 -5.21
C GLY A 108 14.17 -6.03 -4.62
N LEU A 109 12.89 -5.98 -4.25
CA LEU A 109 12.18 -7.11 -3.65
C LEU A 109 11.24 -7.84 -4.63
N LEU A 110 11.13 -7.41 -5.90
CA LEU A 110 10.26 -8.06 -6.90
C LEU A 110 10.58 -9.54 -7.08
N LYS A 111 11.86 -9.90 -7.28
CA LYS A 111 12.28 -11.31 -7.40
C LYS A 111 11.90 -12.14 -6.17
N VAL A 112 12.03 -11.54 -4.98
CA VAL A 112 11.69 -12.17 -3.71
C VAL A 112 10.18 -12.41 -3.59
N ARG A 113 9.37 -11.43 -3.98
CA ARG A 113 7.90 -11.55 -4.04
C ARG A 113 7.49 -12.65 -5.00
N SER A 114 7.99 -12.63 -6.24
CA SER A 114 7.64 -13.61 -7.27
C SER A 114 7.94 -15.04 -6.85
N LYS A 115 9.15 -15.28 -6.32
CA LYS A 115 9.59 -16.63 -5.94
C LYS A 115 8.79 -17.24 -4.78
N ASN A 116 8.27 -16.40 -3.88
CA ASN A 116 7.61 -16.84 -2.66
C ASN A 116 6.09 -16.60 -2.68
N ALA A 117 5.54 -16.15 -3.80
CA ALA A 117 4.10 -15.99 -3.94
C ALA A 117 3.37 -17.34 -3.84
N PRO A 118 2.13 -17.36 -3.32
CA PRO A 118 1.31 -18.56 -3.34
C PRO A 118 1.15 -19.14 -4.75
N GLY A 119 1.05 -20.46 -4.84
CA GLY A 119 0.84 -21.14 -6.13
C GLY A 119 -0.40 -20.61 -6.87
N GLY A 120 -0.26 -20.43 -8.18
CA GLY A 120 -1.31 -19.85 -9.04
C GLY A 120 -1.28 -18.32 -9.15
N SER A 121 -0.44 -17.62 -8.39
CA SER A 121 -0.29 -16.16 -8.50
C SER A 121 0.25 -15.72 -9.87
N ASP A 122 -0.22 -14.59 -10.41
CA ASP A 122 0.28 -13.97 -11.65
C ASP A 122 1.58 -13.19 -11.35
N VAL A 123 2.70 -13.92 -11.37
CA VAL A 123 4.01 -13.37 -11.02
C VAL A 123 4.94 -13.24 -12.22
N PRO A 124 5.85 -12.26 -12.21
CA PRO A 124 6.99 -12.27 -13.12
C PRO A 124 7.79 -13.57 -12.99
N LEU A 125 7.99 -14.27 -14.11
CA LEU A 125 8.81 -15.48 -14.20
C LEU A 125 10.29 -15.16 -14.37
N GLY A 126 10.58 -14.00 -14.94
CA GLY A 126 11.92 -13.50 -15.14
C GLY A 126 11.94 -12.00 -15.43
N GLY A 127 13.09 -11.53 -15.86
CA GLY A 127 13.29 -10.11 -16.12
C GLY A 127 14.71 -9.78 -16.50
N TYR A 128 14.94 -8.48 -16.66
CA TYR A 128 16.25 -7.90 -16.91
C TYR A 128 16.57 -6.87 -15.82
N SER A 129 17.81 -6.91 -15.35
CA SER A 129 18.32 -6.00 -14.34
C SER A 129 19.59 -5.29 -14.82
N TRP A 130 19.84 -4.11 -14.27
CA TRP A 130 21.05 -3.33 -14.53
C TRP A 130 21.55 -2.74 -13.21
N ASN A 131 22.85 -2.90 -12.92
CA ASN A 131 23.45 -2.47 -11.65
C ASN A 131 22.67 -2.96 -10.40
N GLY A 132 22.19 -4.20 -10.45
CA GLY A 132 21.44 -4.83 -9.36
C GLY A 132 20.00 -4.33 -9.16
N ARG A 133 19.47 -3.51 -10.09
CA ARG A 133 18.07 -3.05 -10.06
C ARG A 133 17.30 -3.62 -11.25
N ASP A 134 16.08 -4.09 -11.01
CA ASP A 134 15.21 -4.55 -12.09
C ASP A 134 14.77 -3.37 -12.96
N VAL A 135 14.85 -3.54 -14.28
CA VAL A 135 14.46 -2.55 -15.29
C VAL A 135 13.32 -3.05 -16.18
N ILE A 136 13.19 -4.37 -16.34
CA ILE A 136 12.11 -5.03 -17.08
C ILE A 136 11.70 -6.29 -16.30
N ILE A 137 10.40 -6.52 -16.15
CA ILE A 137 9.86 -7.79 -15.67
C ILE A 137 9.08 -8.49 -16.79
N LEU A 138 9.19 -9.82 -16.85
CA LEU A 138 8.58 -10.64 -17.88
C LEU A 138 7.66 -11.69 -17.27
N ARG A 139 6.50 -11.87 -17.89
CA ARG A 139 5.52 -12.92 -17.59
C ARG A 139 5.02 -13.55 -18.89
N ARG A 140 4.57 -14.80 -18.82
CA ARG A 140 3.87 -15.43 -19.95
C ARG A 140 2.53 -14.73 -20.16
N SER A 141 2.13 -14.59 -21.42
CA SER A 141 0.78 -14.18 -21.76
C SER A 141 -0.16 -15.34 -21.41
N ILE A 142 -1.02 -15.13 -20.42
CA ILE A 142 -2.04 -16.10 -20.01
C ILE A 142 -3.40 -15.51 -20.40
N SER A 143 -4.33 -16.35 -20.86
CA SER A 143 -5.73 -15.95 -21.01
C SER A 143 -6.22 -15.43 -19.66
N LYS A 144 -6.48 -14.12 -19.57
CA LYS A 144 -6.93 -13.52 -18.32
C LYS A 144 -8.31 -14.08 -17.99
N ASP A 145 -8.43 -14.74 -16.84
CA ASP A 145 -9.72 -14.87 -16.17
C ASP A 145 -10.29 -13.46 -15.91
N GLU A 146 -11.60 -13.36 -15.74
CA GLU A 146 -12.28 -12.08 -15.50
C GLU A 146 -11.58 -11.31 -14.35
N ASN A 147 -11.24 -10.03 -14.60
CA ASN A 147 -10.59 -9.19 -13.62
C ASN A 147 -11.53 -9.00 -12.43
N SER A 148 -11.12 -9.39 -11.22
CA SER A 148 -12.00 -9.34 -10.05
C SER A 148 -12.38 -7.90 -9.69
N GLY A 149 -11.56 -6.91 -10.04
CA GLY A 149 -11.90 -5.49 -9.92
C GLY A 149 -13.00 -5.04 -10.89
N GLU A 150 -13.01 -5.54 -12.13
CA GLU A 150 -14.10 -5.28 -13.09
C GLU A 150 -15.41 -5.95 -12.63
N ALA A 151 -15.33 -7.20 -12.18
CA ALA A 151 -16.48 -7.92 -11.61
C ALA A 151 -17.05 -7.19 -10.38
N LEU A 152 -16.18 -6.64 -9.51
CA LEU A 152 -16.61 -5.83 -8.37
C LEU A 152 -17.31 -4.55 -8.81
N VAL A 153 -16.77 -3.83 -9.80
CA VAL A 153 -17.41 -2.61 -10.34
C VAL A 153 -18.82 -2.93 -10.85
N LYS A 154 -18.98 -4.03 -11.59
CA LYS A 154 -20.27 -4.48 -12.09
C LYS A 154 -21.24 -4.78 -10.95
N ALA A 155 -20.82 -5.56 -9.96
CA ALA A 155 -21.65 -5.89 -8.80
C ALA A 155 -22.08 -4.64 -8.00
N LEU A 156 -21.18 -3.65 -7.85
CA LEU A 156 -21.51 -2.37 -7.21
C LEU A 156 -22.55 -1.57 -8.00
N GLN A 157 -22.44 -1.51 -9.33
CA GLN A 157 -23.40 -0.83 -10.20
C GLN A 157 -24.79 -1.47 -10.17
N GLU A 158 -24.84 -2.79 -9.94
CA GLU A 158 -26.06 -3.57 -9.82
C GLU A 158 -26.61 -3.58 -8.37
N ASP A 159 -25.94 -2.90 -7.42
CA ASP A 159 -26.23 -2.95 -5.98
C ASP A 159 -26.33 -4.39 -5.42
N ASP A 160 -25.60 -5.33 -6.03
CA ASP A 160 -25.53 -6.73 -5.62
C ASP A 160 -24.53 -6.90 -4.47
N LEU A 161 -25.06 -6.76 -3.26
CA LEU A 161 -24.29 -6.90 -2.03
C LEU A 161 -23.67 -8.30 -1.87
N GLU A 162 -24.38 -9.36 -2.25
CA GLU A 162 -23.90 -10.74 -2.07
C GLU A 162 -22.68 -11.00 -2.96
N SER A 163 -22.74 -10.59 -4.24
CA SER A 163 -21.60 -10.68 -5.14
C SER A 163 -20.43 -9.80 -4.68
N CYS A 164 -20.69 -8.57 -4.24
CA CYS A 164 -19.65 -7.70 -3.70
C CYS A 164 -18.95 -8.33 -2.50
N GLN A 165 -19.72 -8.88 -1.55
CA GLN A 165 -19.19 -9.52 -0.36
C GLN A 165 -18.34 -10.74 -0.71
N ARG A 166 -18.81 -11.59 -1.62
CA ARG A 166 -18.05 -12.76 -2.08
C ARG A 166 -16.71 -12.33 -2.70
N ILE A 167 -16.74 -11.41 -3.67
CA ILE A 167 -15.54 -10.94 -4.37
C ILE A 167 -14.53 -10.31 -3.40
N LEU A 168 -14.99 -9.41 -2.52
CA LEU A 168 -14.12 -8.74 -1.54
C LEU A 168 -13.56 -9.71 -0.49
N GLY A 169 -14.37 -10.68 -0.06
CA GLY A 169 -13.92 -11.73 0.85
C GLY A 169 -12.81 -12.57 0.21
N ASP A 170 -12.98 -12.98 -1.04
CA ASP A 170 -12.00 -13.76 -1.80
C ASP A 170 -10.69 -12.97 -2.04
N MET A 171 -10.78 -11.69 -2.40
CA MET A 171 -9.62 -10.80 -2.52
C MET A 171 -8.86 -10.66 -1.19
N GLY A 172 -9.59 -10.44 -0.09
CA GLY A 172 -9.02 -10.38 1.25
C GLY A 172 -8.26 -11.66 1.58
N LYS A 173 -8.88 -12.82 1.36
CA LYS A 173 -8.27 -14.15 1.59
C LYS A 173 -7.02 -14.37 0.75
N CYS A 174 -7.05 -13.95 -0.51
CA CYS A 174 -5.91 -14.04 -1.42
C CYS A 174 -4.72 -13.21 -0.89
N LEU A 175 -4.96 -11.95 -0.49
CA LEU A 175 -3.93 -11.09 0.08
C LEU A 175 -3.39 -11.64 1.42
N GLY A 176 -4.25 -12.16 2.28
CA GLY A 176 -3.83 -12.77 3.55
C GLY A 176 -2.97 -14.03 3.34
N THR A 177 -3.29 -14.84 2.32
CA THR A 177 -2.50 -16.01 1.93
C THR A 177 -1.12 -15.63 1.42
N PHE A 178 -1.03 -14.55 0.63
CA PHE A 178 0.24 -13.97 0.21
C PHE A 178 1.08 -13.55 1.42
N HIS A 179 0.50 -12.79 2.36
CA HIS A 179 1.20 -12.35 3.57
C HIS A 179 1.63 -13.50 4.49
N SER A 180 0.82 -14.55 4.62
CA SER A 180 1.19 -15.78 5.32
C SER A 180 2.38 -16.50 4.70
N SER A 181 2.57 -16.36 3.38
CA SER A 181 3.76 -16.87 2.69
C SER A 181 4.97 -15.98 2.95
N MET A 182 4.81 -14.65 2.93
CA MET A 182 5.91 -13.70 3.23
C MET A 182 6.39 -13.76 4.68
N ARG A 183 5.49 -14.02 5.64
CA ARG A 183 5.84 -14.23 7.06
C ARG A 183 6.92 -15.30 7.24
N LYS A 184 6.83 -16.40 6.48
CA LYS A 184 7.78 -17.53 6.57
C LYS A 184 9.19 -17.15 6.10
N LEU A 185 9.29 -16.10 5.29
CA LEU A 185 10.55 -15.63 4.74
C LEU A 185 11.21 -14.58 5.64
N ARG A 186 10.45 -13.55 6.03
CA ARG A 186 11.00 -12.39 6.72
C ARG A 186 9.96 -11.73 7.60
N GLU A 187 10.30 -11.62 8.88
CA GLU A 187 9.59 -10.82 9.87
C GLU A 187 10.62 -10.01 10.63
N LEU A 188 10.56 -8.69 10.49
CA LEU A 188 11.46 -7.74 11.16
C LEU A 188 10.68 -6.87 12.15
N PRO A 189 11.33 -6.36 13.21
CA PRO A 189 10.69 -5.41 14.11
C PRO A 189 10.12 -4.19 13.38
N PRO A 190 9.02 -3.58 13.87
CA PRO A 190 8.46 -2.37 13.30
C PRO A 190 9.49 -1.22 13.23
N ASP A 191 9.59 -0.52 12.10
CA ASP A 191 10.50 0.62 11.90
C ASP A 191 9.74 1.96 11.88
N GLN A 192 9.11 2.27 13.01
CA GLN A 192 8.31 3.48 13.20
C GLN A 192 9.09 4.77 12.85
N LYS A 193 10.39 4.80 13.13
CA LYS A 193 11.22 5.99 12.88
C LYS A 193 11.30 6.27 11.38
N ARG A 194 11.68 5.27 10.56
CA ARG A 194 11.76 5.46 9.10
C ARG A 194 10.40 5.70 8.48
N TRP A 195 9.35 5.05 8.98
CA TRP A 195 7.97 5.28 8.51
C TRP A 195 7.52 6.72 8.76
N ASN A 196 7.72 7.24 9.97
CA ASN A 196 7.35 8.61 10.31
C ASN A 196 8.19 9.65 9.59
N SER A 197 9.50 9.42 9.43
CA SER A 197 10.37 10.30 8.63
C SER A 197 9.96 10.35 7.17
N ARG A 198 9.51 9.22 6.60
CA ARG A 198 8.94 9.20 5.25
C ARG A 198 7.66 10.04 5.16
N ASN A 199 6.70 9.83 6.07
CA ASN A 199 5.46 10.61 6.07
C ASN A 199 5.73 12.10 6.26
N GLU A 200 6.63 12.46 7.15
CA GLU A 200 7.06 13.86 7.35
C GLU A 200 7.63 14.48 6.06
N LYS A 201 8.41 13.72 5.29
CA LYS A 201 8.91 14.18 3.98
C LYS A 201 7.78 14.42 2.99
N ILE A 202 6.80 13.50 2.91
CA ILE A 202 5.65 13.64 2.01
C ILE A 202 4.77 14.84 2.45
N GLU A 203 4.46 14.93 3.74
CA GLU A 203 3.72 16.04 4.35
C GLU A 203 4.40 17.40 4.05
N GLY A 204 5.73 17.48 4.19
CA GLY A 204 6.51 18.68 3.90
C GLY A 204 6.47 19.09 2.43
N LEU A 205 6.58 18.12 1.51
CA LEU A 205 6.47 18.37 0.06
C LEU A 205 5.07 18.85 -0.34
N LEU A 206 4.04 18.27 0.26
CA LEU A 206 2.65 18.62 -0.01
C LEU A 206 2.17 19.85 0.78
N ARG A 207 3.01 20.39 1.68
CA ARG A 207 2.61 21.43 2.64
C ARG A 207 1.33 21.05 3.39
N ALA A 208 1.24 19.80 3.79
CA ALA A 208 0.05 19.23 4.43
C ALA A 208 -0.28 20.00 5.72
N GLN A 209 -1.56 20.34 5.90
CA GLN A 209 -2.03 21.04 7.10
C GLN A 209 -2.34 20.09 8.27
N PHE A 210 -2.15 18.80 8.05
CA PHE A 210 -2.43 17.71 8.97
C PHE A 210 -1.18 16.83 9.01
N ILE A 211 -0.86 16.37 10.22
CA ILE A 211 0.38 15.67 10.51
C ILE A 211 -0.02 14.44 11.32
N TRP A 212 0.39 13.25 10.88
CA TRP A 212 0.15 12.03 11.66
C TRP A 212 1.43 11.23 11.82
N ARG A 213 1.72 10.89 13.08
CA ARG A 213 2.80 9.97 13.42
C ARG A 213 2.21 8.61 13.77
N ALA A 214 2.64 7.59 13.04
CA ALA A 214 2.41 6.20 13.36
C ALA A 214 2.89 5.94 14.80
N PRO A 215 2.01 5.48 15.71
CA PRO A 215 2.40 4.92 16.99
C PRO A 215 2.96 3.50 16.83
N TYR A 216 3.50 2.96 17.93
CA TYR A 216 4.08 1.62 17.97
C TYR A 216 3.02 0.55 18.22
N THR A 217 3.07 -0.53 17.44
CA THR A 217 2.44 -1.81 17.77
C THR A 217 3.35 -2.94 17.31
N LYS A 218 3.63 -3.92 18.18
CA LYS A 218 4.53 -5.04 17.84
C LYS A 218 3.84 -6.03 16.90
N GLU A 219 2.51 -6.02 16.90
CA GLU A 219 1.63 -6.85 16.09
C GLU A 219 1.55 -6.40 14.62
N GLN A 220 2.36 -5.41 14.20
CA GLN A 220 2.55 -5.01 12.81
C GLN A 220 4.05 -5.07 12.44
N PRO A 221 4.65 -6.26 12.39
CA PRO A 221 6.05 -6.40 12.01
C PRO A 221 6.25 -6.02 10.54
N CYS A 222 7.46 -5.58 10.23
CA CYS A 222 7.93 -5.39 8.86
C CYS A 222 8.04 -6.74 8.15
N THR A 223 7.66 -6.80 6.87
CA THR A 223 7.83 -7.98 6.03
C THR A 223 8.03 -7.57 4.56
N VAL A 224 8.12 -8.54 3.67
CA VAL A 224 8.13 -8.31 2.22
C VAL A 224 6.72 -7.92 1.77
N SER A 225 6.44 -6.62 1.76
CA SER A 225 5.16 -6.04 1.32
C SER A 225 5.08 -5.89 -0.21
N LEU A 226 3.88 -5.86 -0.78
CA LEU A 226 3.61 -5.55 -2.19
C LEU A 226 3.69 -4.06 -2.53
N LEU A 227 3.59 -3.19 -1.50
CA LEU A 227 3.60 -1.74 -1.58
C LEU A 227 2.33 -1.14 -2.20
N ASP A 228 2.04 -1.43 -3.46
CA ASP A 228 0.87 -0.91 -4.15
C ASP A 228 -0.02 -2.04 -4.63
N VAL A 229 -1.12 -2.25 -3.91
CA VAL A 229 -2.12 -3.28 -4.21
C VAL A 229 -3.41 -2.61 -4.67
N ARG A 230 -3.95 -3.09 -5.78
CA ARG A 230 -5.21 -2.64 -6.40
C ARG A 230 -6.16 -3.81 -6.59
N MET A 231 -7.47 -3.54 -6.64
CA MET A 231 -8.49 -4.52 -6.95
C MET A 231 -8.28 -5.16 -8.34
N SER A 232 -7.68 -4.41 -9.27
CA SER A 232 -7.32 -4.88 -10.60
C SER A 232 -6.18 -5.91 -10.60
N ASP A 233 -5.44 -6.05 -9.50
CA ASP A 233 -4.37 -7.03 -9.37
C ASP A 233 -4.91 -8.44 -9.04
N PHE A 234 -6.21 -8.59 -8.85
CA PHE A 234 -6.83 -9.88 -8.51
C PHE A 234 -7.59 -10.46 -9.70
N SER A 235 -7.47 -11.78 -9.86
CA SER A 235 -8.26 -12.54 -10.81
C SER A 235 -8.59 -13.92 -10.22
N GLY A 236 -9.85 -14.12 -9.89
CA GLY A 236 -10.30 -15.25 -9.09
C GLY A 236 -9.57 -15.30 -7.74
N ASN A 237 -8.85 -16.39 -7.49
CA ASN A 237 -8.07 -16.60 -6.27
C ASN A 237 -6.59 -16.24 -6.42
N THR A 238 -6.22 -15.54 -7.48
CA THR A 238 -4.84 -15.21 -7.82
C THR A 238 -4.56 -13.73 -7.60
N LEU A 239 -3.32 -13.43 -7.21
CA LEU A 239 -2.82 -12.07 -7.02
C LEU A 239 -1.67 -11.82 -7.98
N ARG A 240 -1.73 -10.68 -8.67
CA ARG A 240 -0.69 -10.20 -9.55
C ARG A 240 0.36 -9.41 -8.77
N ILE A 241 1.63 -9.73 -9.01
CA ILE A 241 2.75 -8.87 -8.59
C ILE A 241 3.11 -7.96 -9.75
N GLY A 242 2.80 -6.67 -9.61
CA GLY A 242 2.96 -5.66 -10.65
C GLY A 242 4.15 -4.71 -10.46
N PRO A 243 4.37 -3.80 -11.42
CA PRO A 243 5.34 -2.73 -11.31
C PRO A 243 4.96 -1.74 -10.19
N PRO A 244 5.92 -1.06 -9.55
CA PRO A 244 5.63 -0.08 -8.49
C PRO A 244 4.88 1.15 -9.03
N ARG A 245 4.25 1.91 -8.13
CA ARG A 245 3.54 3.16 -8.49
C ARG A 245 4.50 4.36 -8.58
N LEU A 246 4.07 5.43 -9.24
CA LEU A 246 4.89 6.62 -9.48
C LEU A 246 5.38 7.29 -8.17
N SER A 247 4.55 7.33 -7.13
CA SER A 247 4.94 7.91 -5.83
C SER A 247 6.16 7.22 -5.21
N ASP A 248 6.42 5.95 -5.54
CA ASP A 248 7.62 5.23 -5.09
C ASP A 248 8.88 5.76 -5.79
N ALA A 249 8.76 6.32 -6.99
CA ALA A 249 9.83 7.04 -7.68
C ALA A 249 10.10 8.40 -7.04
N LEU A 250 9.02 9.12 -6.73
CA LEU A 250 9.08 10.49 -6.19
C LEU A 250 9.65 10.48 -4.77
N ILE A 251 9.25 9.49 -3.97
CA ILE A 251 9.77 9.23 -2.63
C ILE A 251 10.02 7.73 -2.50
N PRO A 252 11.28 7.26 -2.66
CA PRO A 252 11.64 5.86 -2.49
C PRO A 252 11.40 5.32 -1.08
N HIS A 253 11.24 4.00 -0.97
CA HIS A 253 11.16 3.28 0.31
C HIS A 253 12.57 3.00 0.83
N GLU A 254 12.85 3.43 2.06
CA GLU A 254 14.12 3.18 2.76
C GLU A 254 13.98 2.11 3.86
N SER A 255 12.80 1.52 3.98
CA SER A 255 12.46 0.51 4.99
C SER A 255 11.39 -0.41 4.47
N GLU A 256 11.40 -1.64 4.97
CA GLU A 256 10.26 -2.55 4.83
C GLU A 256 9.00 -1.99 5.51
N LYS A 257 7.86 -2.52 5.12
CA LYS A 257 6.53 -2.09 5.54
C LYS A 257 5.78 -3.28 6.12
N PRO A 258 4.82 -3.05 7.01
CA PRO A 258 3.99 -4.15 7.48
C PRO A 258 2.99 -4.54 6.40
N ALA A 259 2.57 -5.80 6.44
CA ALA A 259 1.46 -6.33 5.65
C ALA A 259 0.16 -5.50 5.76
N MET A 260 -0.05 -4.84 6.91
CA MET A 260 -1.16 -3.91 7.13
C MET A 260 -1.19 -2.75 6.11
N ARG A 261 -0.03 -2.34 5.60
CA ARG A 261 0.05 -1.27 4.60
C ARG A 261 -0.51 -1.70 3.25
N ASP A 262 -0.31 -2.95 2.86
CA ASP A 262 -0.85 -3.51 1.62
C ASP A 262 -2.37 -3.67 1.72
N LEU A 263 -2.88 -4.11 2.89
CA LEU A 263 -4.31 -4.12 3.17
C LEU A 263 -4.91 -2.71 3.09
N ALA A 264 -4.22 -1.71 3.67
CA ALA A 264 -4.67 -0.33 3.58
C ALA A 264 -4.65 0.22 2.15
N SER A 265 -3.69 -0.19 1.31
CA SER A 265 -3.69 0.09 -0.14
C SER A 265 -4.96 -0.42 -0.81
N LEU A 266 -5.35 -1.67 -0.51
CA LEU A 266 -6.52 -2.30 -1.09
C LEU A 266 -7.83 -1.68 -0.58
N VAL A 267 -7.92 -1.39 0.71
CA VAL A 267 -9.06 -0.68 1.33
C VAL A 267 -9.22 0.74 0.77
N HIS A 268 -8.11 1.43 0.53
CA HIS A 268 -8.15 2.74 -0.12
C HIS A 268 -8.58 2.64 -1.59
N ASP A 269 -8.15 1.58 -2.30
CA ASP A 269 -8.62 1.33 -3.66
C ASP A 269 -10.11 1.02 -3.75
N LEU A 270 -10.65 0.25 -2.78
CA LEU A 270 -12.09 0.05 -2.61
C LEU A 270 -12.81 1.40 -2.48
N SER A 271 -12.25 2.31 -1.68
CA SER A 271 -12.82 3.64 -1.48
C SER A 271 -12.80 4.47 -2.76
N ARG A 272 -11.76 4.36 -3.60
CA ARG A 272 -11.72 4.98 -4.94
C ARG A 272 -12.80 4.44 -5.86
N ILE A 273 -12.97 3.12 -5.91
CA ILE A 273 -13.98 2.48 -6.75
C ILE A 273 -15.38 2.88 -6.26
N HIS A 274 -15.63 2.82 -4.95
CA HIS A 274 -16.90 3.22 -4.34
C HIS A 274 -17.25 4.68 -4.62
N HIS A 275 -16.28 5.60 -4.51
CA HIS A 275 -16.51 7.01 -4.85
C HIS A 275 -16.83 7.23 -6.34
N ARG A 276 -16.24 6.42 -7.25
CA ARG A 276 -16.44 6.56 -8.70
C ARG A 276 -17.74 5.90 -9.19
N VAL A 277 -18.19 4.85 -8.53
CA VAL A 277 -19.35 4.05 -8.93
C VAL A 277 -20.60 4.54 -8.20
N SER A 278 -21.69 4.74 -8.94
CA SER A 278 -23.01 5.00 -8.34
C SER A 278 -23.55 3.72 -7.71
N THR A 279 -23.47 3.61 -6.38
CA THR A 279 -24.01 2.49 -5.59
C THR A 279 -24.68 3.02 -4.31
N ASN A 280 -25.69 2.30 -3.83
CA ASN A 280 -26.35 2.54 -2.55
C ASN A 280 -25.75 1.71 -1.40
N LEU A 281 -24.80 0.80 -1.71
CA LEU A 281 -24.16 -0.04 -0.72
C LEU A 281 -23.24 0.77 0.20
N GLN A 282 -23.26 0.44 1.49
CA GLN A 282 -22.46 1.14 2.50
C GLN A 282 -20.99 0.71 2.42
N LEU A 283 -20.09 1.67 2.26
CA LEU A 283 -18.65 1.40 2.19
C LEU A 283 -18.13 0.64 3.41
N LYS A 284 -18.67 0.93 4.60
CA LYS A 284 -18.32 0.23 5.84
C LYS A 284 -18.57 -1.28 5.79
N GLU A 285 -19.68 -1.71 5.17
CA GLU A 285 -20.01 -3.13 5.03
C GLU A 285 -19.03 -3.83 4.07
N LEU A 286 -18.72 -3.18 2.95
CA LEU A 286 -17.74 -3.68 1.98
C LEU A 286 -16.33 -3.79 2.60
N ARG A 287 -15.91 -2.78 3.37
CA ARG A 287 -14.64 -2.79 4.11
C ARG A 287 -14.59 -3.92 5.13
N MET A 288 -15.68 -4.16 5.85
CA MET A 288 -15.79 -5.25 6.82
C MET A 288 -15.56 -6.60 6.17
N THR A 289 -16.17 -6.86 5.02
CA THR A 289 -15.99 -8.13 4.31
C THR A 289 -14.56 -8.31 3.80
N LEU A 290 -13.97 -7.27 3.20
CA LEU A 290 -12.59 -7.31 2.73
C LEU A 290 -11.59 -7.58 3.87
N ILE A 291 -11.71 -6.83 4.96
CA ILE A 291 -10.85 -6.97 6.13
C ILE A 291 -11.07 -8.34 6.78
N GLY A 292 -12.32 -8.80 6.88
CA GLY A 292 -12.66 -10.12 7.39
C GLY A 292 -11.99 -11.24 6.59
N GLY A 293 -12.11 -11.21 5.26
CA GLY A 293 -11.46 -12.16 4.37
C GLY A 293 -9.94 -12.18 4.54
N TRP A 294 -9.32 -11.01 4.71
CA TRP A 294 -7.89 -10.92 5.00
C TRP A 294 -7.52 -11.57 6.34
N ARG A 295 -8.28 -11.29 7.40
CA ARG A 295 -8.04 -11.84 8.75
C ARG A 295 -8.17 -13.36 8.79
N GLU A 296 -8.97 -13.97 7.91
CA GLU A 296 -9.14 -15.43 7.86
C GLU A 296 -7.85 -16.18 7.44
N THR A 297 -7.01 -15.57 6.60
CA THR A 297 -5.83 -16.26 6.03
C THR A 297 -4.50 -15.58 6.36
N ALA A 298 -4.52 -14.32 6.82
CA ALA A 298 -3.34 -13.63 7.31
C ALA A 298 -2.85 -14.26 8.62
N PRO A 299 -1.57 -14.05 8.98
CA PRO A 299 -1.04 -14.54 10.25
C PRO A 299 -1.82 -14.00 11.45
N GLU A 300 -2.16 -14.89 12.40
CA GLU A 300 -3.04 -14.59 13.54
C GLU A 300 -2.62 -13.33 14.32
N GLU A 301 -1.32 -13.15 14.55
CA GLU A 301 -0.78 -11.98 15.24
C GLU A 301 -1.04 -10.68 14.48
N TRP A 302 -0.87 -10.70 13.15
CA TRP A 302 -1.08 -9.54 12.27
C TRP A 302 -2.57 -9.25 12.07
N ALA A 303 -3.42 -10.27 12.21
CA ALA A 303 -4.87 -10.22 12.15
C ALA A 303 -5.53 -9.93 13.52
N SER A 304 -4.75 -9.71 14.57
CA SER A 304 -5.27 -9.47 15.92
C SER A 304 -5.92 -8.10 16.06
N ASP A 305 -6.84 -7.95 17.02
CA ASP A 305 -7.45 -6.64 17.33
C ASP A 305 -6.39 -5.59 17.75
N ASN A 306 -5.30 -6.05 18.36
CA ASN A 306 -4.17 -5.17 18.71
C ASN A 306 -3.44 -4.62 17.48
N ALA A 307 -3.34 -5.41 16.40
CA ALA A 307 -2.78 -4.95 15.14
C ALA A 307 -3.65 -3.87 14.50
N PHE A 308 -4.97 -3.96 14.63
CA PHE A 308 -5.91 -2.97 14.09
C PHE A 308 -6.20 -1.79 15.03
N TYR A 309 -5.68 -1.82 16.27
CA TYR A 309 -6.01 -0.84 17.30
C TYR A 309 -5.51 0.58 16.94
N SER A 310 -6.44 1.44 16.53
CA SER A 310 -6.18 2.79 15.99
C SER A 310 -5.44 3.72 16.95
N HIS A 311 -5.64 3.59 18.26
CA HIS A 311 -4.84 4.32 19.26
C HIS A 311 -3.34 3.99 19.21
N ARG A 312 -2.97 2.84 18.62
CA ARG A 312 -1.59 2.41 18.37
C ARG A 312 -1.22 2.43 16.87
N GLY A 313 -1.99 3.15 16.04
CA GLY A 313 -1.75 3.29 14.61
C GLY A 313 -2.78 2.57 13.80
N GLY A 314 -2.92 1.26 14.05
CA GLY A 314 -3.88 0.43 13.34
C GLY A 314 -3.69 0.49 11.83
N MET A 315 -4.77 0.28 11.08
CA MET A 315 -4.80 0.43 9.63
C MET A 315 -4.87 1.90 9.19
N ALA A 316 -5.44 2.76 10.02
CA ALA A 316 -5.78 4.15 9.68
C ALA A 316 -4.56 5.01 9.28
N ILE A 317 -3.42 4.80 9.94
CA ILE A 317 -2.16 5.50 9.59
C ILE A 317 -1.62 5.10 8.21
N TRP A 318 -1.92 3.88 7.77
CA TRP A 318 -1.47 3.35 6.50
C TRP A 318 -2.39 3.81 5.38
N GLU A 319 -3.70 3.85 5.62
CA GLU A 319 -4.67 4.47 4.70
C GLU A 319 -4.39 5.96 4.51
N TYR A 320 -4.00 6.65 5.58
CA TYR A 320 -3.49 8.03 5.51
C TYR A 320 -2.26 8.15 4.59
N GLU A 321 -1.28 7.25 4.69
CA GLU A 321 -0.13 7.22 3.75
C GLU A 321 -0.59 7.03 2.30
N GLN A 322 -1.56 6.15 2.05
CA GLN A 322 -2.12 5.94 0.70
C GLN A 322 -2.73 7.22 0.13
N CYS A 323 -3.50 7.94 0.94
CA CYS A 323 -4.09 9.22 0.53
C CYS A 323 -3.01 10.27 0.20
N LEU A 324 -1.95 10.37 1.01
CA LEU A 324 -0.82 11.26 0.73
C LEU A 324 -0.12 10.92 -0.59
N MET A 325 0.06 9.63 -0.88
CA MET A 325 0.69 9.19 -2.14
C MET A 325 -0.18 9.52 -3.36
N ASP A 326 -1.51 9.39 -3.26
CA ASP A 326 -2.42 9.82 -4.33
C ASP A 326 -2.33 11.32 -4.59
N VAL A 327 -2.29 12.14 -3.53
CA VAL A 327 -2.11 13.61 -3.65
C VAL A 327 -0.75 13.94 -4.27
N LEU A 328 0.30 13.20 -3.92
CA LEU A 328 1.63 13.37 -4.48
C LEU A 328 1.66 13.08 -5.98
N GLU A 329 1.06 11.97 -6.41
CA GLU A 329 0.96 11.60 -7.83
C GLU A 329 0.11 12.61 -8.61
N ALA A 330 -1.07 12.96 -8.09
CA ALA A 330 -1.95 13.94 -8.72
C ALA A 330 -1.29 15.32 -8.84
N SER A 331 -0.52 15.74 -7.84
CA SER A 331 0.27 16.98 -7.88
C SER A 331 1.39 16.90 -8.93
N SER A 332 2.06 15.75 -9.06
CA SER A 332 3.11 15.54 -10.05
C SER A 332 2.60 15.47 -11.50
N ASN A 333 1.32 15.14 -11.68
CA ASN A 333 0.64 15.08 -12.97
C ASN A 333 -0.26 16.29 -13.27
N GLN A 334 -0.42 17.21 -12.31
CA GLN A 334 -1.38 18.32 -12.39
C GLN A 334 -2.82 17.84 -12.71
N SER A 335 -3.20 16.67 -12.18
CA SER A 335 -4.48 15.99 -12.51
C SER A 335 -5.68 16.48 -11.70
N GLY A 336 -5.49 17.50 -10.85
CA GLY A 336 -6.51 17.99 -9.93
C GLY A 336 -6.53 17.25 -8.60
N ALA A 337 -7.57 17.46 -7.80
CA ALA A 337 -7.72 16.85 -6.48
C ALA A 337 -8.11 15.37 -6.61
N PRO A 338 -7.28 14.41 -6.13
CA PRO A 338 -7.62 13.00 -6.21
C PRO A 338 -8.69 12.67 -5.17
N GLN A 339 -9.86 12.24 -5.63
CA GLN A 339 -10.94 11.77 -4.75
C GLN A 339 -10.98 10.24 -4.67
N PRO A 340 -11.31 9.67 -3.50
CA PRO A 340 -11.73 10.33 -2.25
C PRO A 340 -10.56 10.71 -1.32
N ALA A 341 -9.30 10.64 -1.80
CA ALA A 341 -8.13 10.86 -0.94
C ALA A 341 -8.15 12.23 -0.24
N ILE A 342 -8.50 13.31 -0.95
CA ILE A 342 -8.60 14.65 -0.35
C ILE A 342 -9.70 14.70 0.70
N ASP A 343 -10.87 14.14 0.43
CA ASP A 343 -11.97 14.11 1.39
C ASP A 343 -11.57 13.35 2.66
N THR A 344 -10.98 12.17 2.53
CA THR A 344 -10.44 11.38 3.66
C THR A 344 -9.43 12.19 4.49
N LEU A 345 -8.51 12.91 3.83
CA LEU A 345 -7.50 13.73 4.51
C LEU A 345 -8.11 14.88 5.32
N GLN A 346 -9.26 15.43 4.91
CA GLN A 346 -9.95 16.49 5.67
C GLN A 346 -10.46 15.99 7.02
N TYR A 347 -10.84 14.72 7.13
CA TYR A 347 -11.34 14.12 8.37
C TYR A 347 -10.23 13.72 9.35
N VAL A 348 -8.96 13.64 8.92
CA VAL A 348 -7.83 13.23 9.77
C VAL A 348 -7.73 14.05 11.06
N LYS A 349 -7.93 15.37 10.99
CA LYS A 349 -7.89 16.23 12.20
C LYS A 349 -8.99 15.87 13.20
N MET A 350 -10.20 15.61 12.72
CA MET A 350 -11.33 15.23 13.58
C MET A 350 -11.10 13.84 14.19
N TYR A 351 -10.63 12.89 13.38
CA TYR A 351 -10.24 11.56 13.81
C TYR A 351 -9.18 11.60 14.93
N GLN A 352 -8.11 12.37 14.74
CA GLN A 352 -7.06 12.56 15.74
C GLN A 352 -7.57 13.25 17.02
N LYS A 353 -8.43 14.27 16.88
CA LYS A 353 -9.05 14.96 18.02
C LYS A 353 -9.92 14.01 18.84
N LYS A 354 -10.72 13.17 18.20
CA LYS A 354 -11.52 12.14 18.86
C LYS A 354 -10.63 11.18 19.65
N MET A 355 -9.59 10.66 18.99
CA MET A 355 -8.64 9.77 19.68
C MET A 355 -7.91 10.43 20.85
N PHE A 356 -7.57 11.72 20.72
CA PHE A 356 -6.95 12.49 21.81
C PHE A 356 -7.91 12.63 23.00
N ASN A 357 -9.17 13.00 22.75
CA ASN A 357 -10.18 13.14 23.80
C ASN A 357 -10.42 11.83 24.55
N ASN A 358 -10.42 10.70 23.85
CA ASN A 358 -10.57 9.37 24.47
C ASN A 358 -9.48 9.08 25.51
N ARG A 359 -8.27 9.67 25.41
CA ARG A 359 -7.18 9.48 26.38
C ARG A 359 -7.55 9.91 27.80
N THR A 360 -8.59 10.73 27.96
CA THR A 360 -9.15 11.07 29.28
C THR A 360 -9.54 9.81 30.06
N PHE A 361 -10.18 8.83 29.41
CA PHE A 361 -10.53 7.56 30.03
C PHE A 361 -9.31 6.71 30.38
N ALA A 362 -8.26 6.75 29.55
CA ALA A 362 -6.99 6.10 29.86
C ALA A 362 -6.31 6.74 31.09
N ALA A 363 -6.31 8.07 31.18
CA ALA A 363 -5.77 8.80 32.33
C ALA A 363 -6.55 8.54 33.62
N LEU A 364 -7.89 8.56 33.56
CA LEU A 364 -8.77 8.19 34.68
C LEU A 364 -8.52 6.75 35.13
N SER A 365 -8.36 5.82 34.18
CA SER A 365 -7.98 4.44 34.48
C SER A 365 -6.67 4.37 35.25
N PHE A 366 -5.62 5.03 34.75
CA PHE A 366 -4.30 5.04 35.41
C PHE A 366 -4.36 5.61 36.82
N MET A 367 -5.04 6.75 37.00
CA MET A 367 -5.22 7.37 38.31
C MET A 367 -5.98 6.46 39.28
N ALA A 368 -7.06 5.82 38.82
CA ALA A 368 -7.82 4.88 39.64
C ALA A 368 -6.95 3.70 40.09
N PHE A 369 -6.19 3.06 39.19
CA PHE A 369 -5.26 1.99 39.58
C PHE A 369 -4.19 2.49 40.56
N PHE A 370 -3.61 3.67 40.32
CA PHE A 370 -2.62 4.28 41.21
C PHE A 370 -3.18 4.50 42.62
N PHE A 371 -4.38 5.09 42.74
CA PHE A 371 -5.02 5.29 44.05
C PHE A 371 -5.40 3.96 44.71
N GLY A 372 -5.81 2.95 43.95
CA GLY A 372 -6.05 1.60 44.47
C GLY A 372 -4.79 0.98 45.09
N VAL A 373 -3.65 1.01 44.36
CA VAL A 373 -2.36 0.52 44.87
C VAL A 373 -1.88 1.33 46.07
N SER A 374 -1.92 2.67 45.98
CA SER A 374 -1.48 3.56 47.06
C SER A 374 -2.28 3.33 48.35
N THR A 375 -3.60 3.17 48.24
CA THR A 375 -4.46 2.88 49.40
C THR A 375 -4.07 1.56 50.05
N LEU A 376 -3.82 0.51 49.25
CA LEU A 376 -3.45 -0.81 49.74
C LEU A 376 -2.07 -0.82 50.43
N ILE A 377 -1.10 -0.06 49.90
CA ILE A 377 0.23 0.10 50.51
C ILE A 377 0.14 0.84 51.84
N ASN A 378 -0.62 1.94 51.89
CA ASN A 378 -0.74 2.77 53.09
C ASN A 378 -1.51 2.08 54.23
N GLN A 379 -2.33 1.09 53.92
CA GLN A 379 -3.16 0.35 54.88
C GLN A 379 -2.64 -1.06 55.16
N PHE A 380 -1.38 -1.38 54.80
CA PHE A 380 -0.88 -2.74 54.96
C PHE A 380 -0.50 -3.08 56.42
N PRO A 381 -0.95 -4.22 56.99
CA PRO A 381 -1.89 -5.20 56.42
C PRO A 381 -3.36 -4.73 56.53
N PRO A 382 -4.15 -4.80 55.43
CA PRO A 382 -5.48 -4.19 55.42
C PRO A 382 -6.52 -5.04 56.14
N SER A 383 -7.41 -4.38 56.89
CA SER A 383 -8.66 -5.00 57.36
C SER A 383 -9.68 -5.16 56.22
N LEU A 384 -10.72 -5.98 56.43
CA LEU A 384 -11.76 -6.23 55.42
C LEU A 384 -12.48 -4.95 54.96
N THR A 385 -12.69 -3.98 55.85
CA THR A 385 -13.33 -2.69 55.50
C THR A 385 -12.39 -1.77 54.72
N GLU A 386 -11.08 -1.83 55.01
CA GLU A 386 -10.04 -1.09 54.30
C GLU A 386 -9.76 -1.66 52.91
N MET A 387 -10.20 -2.88 52.60
CA MET A 387 -10.17 -3.42 51.24
C MET A 387 -11.23 -2.83 50.31
N ILE A 388 -12.29 -2.18 50.82
CA ILE A 388 -13.38 -1.67 49.98
C ILE A 388 -12.90 -0.54 49.04
N PRO A 389 -12.22 0.53 49.52
CA PRO A 389 -11.73 1.59 48.64
C PRO A 389 -10.77 1.11 47.53
N PRO A 390 -9.74 0.28 47.77
CA PRO A 390 -8.84 -0.17 46.70
C PRO A 390 -9.58 -1.05 45.67
N LEU A 391 -10.54 -1.88 46.09
CA LEU A 391 -11.37 -2.65 45.16
C LEU A 391 -12.25 -1.75 44.28
N ALA A 392 -12.86 -0.70 44.86
CA ALA A 392 -13.65 0.27 44.11
C ALA A 392 -12.79 1.01 43.07
N PHE A 393 -11.57 1.41 43.45
CA PHE A 393 -10.61 2.02 42.54
C PHE A 393 -10.18 1.08 41.41
N PHE A 394 -9.90 -0.19 41.70
CA PHE A 394 -9.56 -1.18 40.67
C PHE A 394 -10.73 -1.45 39.71
N ALA A 395 -11.96 -1.56 40.23
CA ALA A 395 -13.14 -1.70 39.39
C ALA A 395 -13.32 -0.47 38.47
N ALA A 396 -13.27 0.75 39.04
CA ALA A 396 -13.35 1.99 38.27
C ALA A 396 -12.24 2.09 37.20
N GLY A 397 -11.01 1.72 37.56
CA GLY A 397 -9.88 1.66 36.65
C GLY A 397 -10.11 0.71 35.48
N TYR A 398 -10.58 -0.50 35.77
CA TYR A 398 -10.92 -1.50 34.75
C TYR A 398 -12.03 -1.02 33.80
N PHE A 399 -13.11 -0.44 34.33
CA PHE A 399 -14.20 0.09 33.49
C PHE A 399 -13.72 1.25 32.61
N CYS A 400 -12.95 2.20 33.16
CA CYS A 400 -12.36 3.28 32.37
C CYS A 400 -11.44 2.75 31.26
N LEU A 401 -10.61 1.74 31.55
CA LEU A 401 -9.73 1.12 30.56
C LEU A 401 -10.53 0.41 29.46
N LYS A 402 -11.56 -0.35 29.84
CA LYS A 402 -12.44 -1.05 28.89
C LYS A 402 -13.15 -0.06 27.99
N THR A 403 -13.69 1.03 28.54
CA THR A 403 -14.30 2.13 27.79
C THR A 403 -13.29 2.76 26.84
N TYR A 404 -12.09 3.12 27.32
CA TYR A 404 -11.03 3.67 26.48
C TYR A 404 -10.71 2.77 25.27
N ARG A 405 -10.56 1.46 25.50
CA ARG A 405 -10.29 0.49 24.42
C ARG A 405 -11.47 0.40 23.44
N GLY A 406 -12.70 0.35 23.93
CA GLY A 406 -13.91 0.28 23.10
C GLY A 406 -14.21 1.56 22.30
N MET A 407 -13.64 2.70 22.68
CA MET A 407 -13.77 3.96 21.94
C MET A 407 -12.77 4.11 20.78
N SER A 408 -11.86 3.15 20.59
CA SER A 408 -10.99 3.13 19.42
C SER A 408 -11.85 3.03 18.16
N PRO A 409 -11.65 3.91 17.15
CA PRO A 409 -12.36 3.76 15.90
C PRO A 409 -12.06 2.39 15.27
N LEU A 410 -13.12 1.78 14.75
CA LEU A 410 -13.08 0.49 14.09
C LEU A 410 -12.38 0.61 12.71
N PRO A 411 -11.57 -0.36 12.29
CA PRO A 411 -10.83 -0.28 11.02
C PRO A 411 -11.74 -0.29 9.77
N GLU A 412 -12.93 -0.88 9.88
CA GLU A 412 -13.91 -0.93 8.81
C GLU A 412 -14.61 0.42 8.59
N SER A 413 -14.60 1.31 9.60
CA SER A 413 -15.28 2.60 9.51
C SER A 413 -14.44 3.59 8.69
N PRO A 414 -14.98 4.14 7.57
CA PRO A 414 -14.33 5.22 6.85
C PRO A 414 -14.07 6.43 7.75
N PHE A 415 -13.06 7.23 7.41
CA PHE A 415 -12.72 8.44 8.16
C PHE A 415 -13.89 9.43 8.30
N SER A 416 -14.77 9.50 7.31
CA SER A 416 -15.95 10.37 7.32
C SER A 416 -17.03 9.96 8.33
N GLU A 417 -17.01 8.72 8.82
CA GLU A 417 -17.99 8.18 9.76
C GLU A 417 -17.52 8.17 11.22
N VAL A 418 -16.29 8.63 11.47
CA VAL A 418 -15.64 8.63 12.80
C VAL A 418 -15.69 10.02 13.43
#